data_AF-A0AB74BKQ6-F1
#
_entry.id   AF-A0AB74BKQ6-F1
#
_cell.length_a   1.000
_cell.length_b   1.000
_cell.length_c   1.000
_cell.angle_alpha   90.00
_cell.angle_beta   90.00
_cell.angle_gamma   90.00
#
_symmetry.space_group_name_H-M   'P 1'
#
loop_
_entity.id
_entity.type
_entity.pdbx_description
1 polymer ?
#
loop_
_entity_poly.entity_id
_entity_poly.type
_entity_poly.pdbx_seq_one_letter_code
_entity_poly.pdbx_strand_id
1 'polypeptide(L)'
;MVSGQKSVEANQVGVDVGSRNIADVLNAQRQLYAAVRDYNNARYDYILDNLKLKQAAGTLNPDDLKALALYLKQDYDPARDFLPPGV
;
A
#
# COMPACT_ATOMS: atom_id res chain seq x y z
N MET A 1 9.33 5.54 -21.93
CA MET A 1 8.81 4.24 -22.40
C MET A 1 9.82 3.15 -22.03
N VAL A 2 9.64 2.50 -20.87
CA VAL A 2 10.26 1.20 -20.47
C VAL A 2 9.42 0.50 -19.37
N SER A 3 8.62 1.22 -18.56
CA SER A 3 7.91 0.59 -17.42
C SER A 3 6.62 -0.17 -17.73
N GLY A 4 6.06 -0.06 -18.94
CA GLY A 4 4.81 -0.77 -19.29
C GLY A 4 5.01 -2.26 -19.55
N GLN A 5 6.19 -2.66 -20.06
CA GLN A 5 6.46 -4.04 -20.46
C GLN A 5 6.56 -5.00 -19.25
N LYS A 6 7.05 -4.52 -18.09
CA LYS A 6 7.19 -5.34 -16.88
C LYS A 6 5.86 -5.68 -16.20
N SER A 7 4.83 -4.84 -16.38
CA SER A 7 3.51 -5.07 -15.78
C SER A 7 2.73 -6.18 -16.49
N VAL A 8 3.06 -6.47 -17.75
CA VAL A 8 2.48 -7.60 -18.49
C VAL A 8 3.11 -8.93 -18.03
N GLU A 9 4.40 -8.93 -17.67
CA GLU A 9 5.12 -10.11 -17.21
C GLU A 9 4.67 -10.58 -15.81
N ALA A 10 4.33 -9.63 -14.92
CA ALA A 10 3.78 -9.96 -13.60
C ALA A 10 2.37 -10.59 -13.66
N ASN A 11 1.59 -10.31 -14.70
CA ASN A 11 0.25 -10.88 -14.89
C ASN A 11 0.25 -12.21 -15.67
N GLN A 12 1.36 -12.59 -16.31
CA GLN A 12 1.44 -13.82 -17.10
C GLN A 12 1.52 -15.09 -16.24
N VAL A 13 1.71 -14.95 -14.92
CA VAL A 13 1.73 -16.07 -13.96
C VAL A 13 0.34 -16.71 -13.77
N GLY A 14 -0.73 -16.06 -14.26
CA GLY A 14 -2.11 -16.49 -14.04
C GLY A 14 -2.70 -17.55 -14.97
N VAL A 15 -1.95 -18.12 -15.93
CA VAL A 15 -2.61 -18.85 -17.05
C VAL A 15 -2.54 -20.38 -17.04
N ASP A 16 -1.73 -21.07 -16.22
CA ASP A 16 -1.69 -22.55 -16.29
C ASP A 16 -2.00 -23.24 -14.96
N VAL A 17 -3.30 -23.47 -14.69
CA VAL A 17 -3.80 -24.09 -13.46
C VAL A 17 -4.33 -25.51 -13.72
N GLY A 18 -3.60 -26.50 -13.21
CA GLY A 18 -4.15 -27.74 -12.64
C GLY A 18 -4.32 -27.61 -11.12
N SER A 19 -5.10 -28.48 -10.48
CA SER A 19 -5.59 -28.33 -9.08
C SER A 19 -4.55 -28.09 -7.98
N ARG A 20 -3.25 -28.38 -8.22
CA ARG A 20 -2.15 -28.03 -7.32
C ARG A 20 -1.82 -26.52 -7.27
N ASN A 21 -2.09 -25.78 -8.35
CA ASN A 21 -1.73 -24.37 -8.50
C ASN A 21 -2.75 -23.41 -7.81
N ILE A 22 -4.01 -23.83 -7.64
CA ILE A 22 -5.02 -23.00 -6.93
C ILE A 22 -4.58 -22.69 -5.49
N ALA A 23 -3.96 -23.65 -4.80
CA ALA A 23 -3.46 -23.45 -3.45
C ALA A 23 -2.33 -22.40 -3.41
N ASP A 24 -1.44 -22.42 -4.40
CA ASP A 24 -0.34 -21.46 -4.55
C ASP A 24 -0.86 -20.06 -4.86
N VAL A 25 -1.84 -19.94 -5.77
CA VAL A 25 -2.53 -18.67 -6.06
C VAL A 25 -3.20 -18.09 -4.80
N LEU A 26 -3.93 -18.91 -4.05
CA LEU A 26 -4.54 -18.47 -2.79
C LEU A 26 -3.50 -18.07 -1.75
N ASN A 27 -2.35 -18.73 -1.72
CA ASN A 27 -1.27 -18.38 -0.82
C ASN A 27 -0.60 -17.05 -1.21
N ALA A 28 -0.33 -16.85 -2.49
CA ALA A 28 0.21 -15.60 -3.03
C ALA A 28 -0.77 -14.44 -2.78
N GLN A 29 -2.07 -14.66 -2.97
CA GLN A 29 -3.09 -13.66 -2.68
C GLN A 29 -3.13 -13.29 -1.19
N ARG A 30 -3.06 -14.27 -0.28
CA ARG A 30 -2.96 -13.99 1.17
C ARG A 30 -1.71 -13.20 1.53
N GLN A 31 -0.56 -13.54 0.95
CA GLN A 31 0.70 -12.84 1.19
C GLN A 31 0.63 -11.39 0.68
N LEU A 32 0.03 -11.17 -0.49
CA LEU A 32 -0.21 -9.83 -1.03
C LEU A 32 -1.06 -8.98 -0.09
N TYR A 33 -2.19 -9.51 0.38
CA TYR A 33 -3.04 -8.77 1.33
C TYR A 33 -2.33 -8.49 2.67
N ALA A 34 -1.53 -9.42 3.16
CA ALA A 34 -0.72 -9.20 4.36
C ALA A 34 0.31 -8.08 4.14
N ALA A 35 1.05 -8.10 3.04
CA ALA A 35 2.02 -7.08 2.69
C ALA A 35 1.38 -5.69 2.53
N VAL A 36 0.22 -5.62 1.87
CA VAL A 36 -0.56 -4.39 1.73
C VAL A 36 -0.98 -3.84 3.10
N ARG A 37 -1.52 -4.71 3.97
CA ARG A 37 -1.93 -4.30 5.32
C ARG A 37 -0.73 -3.76 6.09
N ASP A 38 0.40 -4.46 6.06
CA ASP A 38 1.59 -4.09 6.81
C ASP A 38 2.19 -2.77 6.28
N TYR A 39 2.17 -2.53 4.97
CA TYR A 39 2.54 -1.25 4.36
C TYR A 39 1.64 -0.10 4.86
N ASN A 40 0.32 -0.29 4.88
CA ASN A 40 -0.61 0.73 5.34
C ASN A 40 -0.42 1.04 6.83
N ASN A 41 -0.20 0.01 7.66
CA ASN A 41 0.11 0.19 9.08
C ASN A 41 1.37 1.03 9.27
N ALA A 42 2.48 0.65 8.61
CA ALA A 42 3.75 1.39 8.70
C ALA A 42 3.61 2.86 8.25
N ARG A 43 2.78 3.11 7.24
CA ARG A 43 2.47 4.47 6.77
C ARG A 43 1.73 5.30 7.83
N TYR A 44 0.72 4.72 8.50
CA TYR A 44 0.01 5.40 9.59
C TYR A 44 0.90 5.62 10.80
N ASP A 45 1.72 4.63 11.16
CA ASP A 45 2.67 4.74 12.26
C ASP A 45 3.66 5.90 12.01
N TYR A 46 4.24 6.00 10.81
CA TYR A 46 5.11 7.11 10.42
C TYR A 46 4.44 8.48 10.60
N ILE A 47 3.19 8.61 10.15
CA ILE A 47 2.41 9.85 10.28
C ILE A 47 2.22 10.21 11.75
N LEU A 48 1.77 9.26 12.57
CA LEU A 48 1.50 9.48 13.98
C LEU A 48 2.78 9.81 14.76
N ASP A 49 3.88 9.11 14.48
CA ASP A 49 5.16 9.33 15.14
C ASP A 49 5.75 10.69 14.78
N ASN A 50 5.57 11.16 13.54
CA ASN A 50 5.95 12.51 13.15
C ASN A 50 5.18 13.58 13.94
N LEU A 51 3.86 13.40 14.10
CA LEU A 51 3.03 14.34 14.88
C LEU A 51 3.39 14.32 16.36
N LYS A 52 3.60 13.13 16.95
CA LYS A 52 4.06 12.98 18.34
C LYS A 52 5.42 13.64 18.55
N LEU A 53 6.35 13.50 17.60
CA LEU A 53 7.65 14.16 17.66
C LEU A 53 7.51 15.68 17.67
N LYS A 54 6.67 16.25 16.78
CA LYS A 54 6.38 17.69 16.77
C LYS A 54 5.69 18.16 18.05
N GLN A 55 4.80 17.34 18.60
CA GLN A 55 4.14 17.61 19.88
C GLN A 55 5.15 17.68 21.03
N ALA A 56 6.03 16.68 21.14
CA ALA A 56 7.07 16.63 22.16
C ALA A 56 8.08 17.78 22.03
N ALA A 57 8.37 18.23 20.81
CA ALA A 57 9.21 19.40 20.53
C ALA A 57 8.48 20.75 20.74
N GLY A 58 7.17 20.75 21.03
CA GLY A 58 6.37 21.97 21.16
C GLY A 58 6.16 22.75 19.85
N THR A 59 6.36 22.10 18.70
CA THR A 59 6.28 22.72 17.36
C THR A 59 5.04 22.32 16.57
N LEU A 60 4.23 21.39 17.10
CA LEU A 60 2.99 20.95 16.48
C LEU A 60 2.02 22.13 16.32
N ASN A 61 1.60 22.37 15.07
CA ASN A 61 0.65 23.42 14.74
C ASN A 61 -0.48 22.90 13.82
N PRO A 62 -1.56 23.68 13.63
CA PRO A 62 -2.69 23.26 12.79
C PRO A 62 -2.34 23.04 11.31
N ASP A 63 -1.28 23.65 10.80
CA ASP A 63 -0.84 23.46 9.41
C ASP A 63 -0.17 22.10 9.21
N ASP A 64 0.41 21.50 10.26
CA ASP A 64 0.89 20.12 10.22
C ASP A 64 -0.25 19.12 9.96
N LEU A 65 -1.42 19.35 10.55
CA LEU A 65 -2.62 18.55 10.30
C LEU A 65 -3.17 18.76 8.89
N LYS A 66 -3.10 19.98 8.36
CA LYS A 66 -3.49 20.26 6.95
C LYS A 66 -2.54 19.59 5.97
N ALA A 67 -1.24 19.51 6.29
CA ALA A 67 -0.26 18.80 5.47
C ALA A 67 -0.56 17.29 5.41
N LEU A 68 -1.23 16.71 6.41
CA LEU A 68 -1.69 15.32 6.35
C LEU A 68 -2.71 15.09 5.24
N ALA A 69 -3.51 16.10 4.88
CA ALA A 69 -4.47 15.98 3.79
C ALA A 69 -3.81 15.64 2.45
N LEU A 70 -2.52 15.99 2.25
CA LEU A 70 -1.75 15.57 1.07
C LEU A 70 -1.53 14.06 1.00
N TYR A 71 -1.54 13.38 2.15
CA TYR A 71 -1.39 11.94 2.25
C TYR A 71 -2.74 11.22 2.26
N LEU A 72 -3.84 11.89 2.58
CA LEU A 72 -5.17 11.30 2.47
C LEU A 72 -5.69 11.45 1.05
N LYS A 73 -5.74 10.34 0.32
CA LYS A 73 -6.41 10.28 -0.97
C LYS A 73 -7.92 10.33 -0.70
N GLN A 74 -8.57 11.45 -1.03
CA GLN A 74 -9.97 11.71 -0.68
C GLN A 74 -10.95 10.72 -1.36
N ASP A 75 -10.53 10.13 -2.47
CA ASP A 75 -11.21 9.12 -3.28
C ASP A 75 -10.62 7.71 -3.11
N TYR A 76 -9.99 7.39 -1.96
CA TYR A 76 -9.43 6.06 -1.73
C TYR A 76 -10.49 4.96 -1.84
N ASP A 77 -10.34 4.10 -2.85
CA ASP A 77 -11.16 2.91 -3.04
C ASP A 77 -10.35 1.66 -2.60
N PRO A 78 -10.73 0.98 -1.49
CA PRO A 78 -10.01 -0.21 -1.04
C PRO A 78 -10.08 -1.39 -2.03
N ALA A 79 -11.04 -1.42 -2.96
CA ALA A 79 -11.08 -2.45 -4.00
C ALA A 79 -10.06 -2.21 -5.12
N ARG A 80 -9.61 -0.96 -5.30
CA ARG A 80 -8.82 -0.53 -6.46
C ARG A 80 -7.43 0.01 -6.10
N ASP A 81 -7.34 0.72 -4.98
CA ASP A 81 -6.17 1.49 -4.56
C ASP A 81 -5.43 0.83 -3.37
N PHE A 82 -5.83 -0.39 -2.98
CA PHE A 82 -5.15 -1.10 -1.87
C PHE A 82 -3.70 -1.46 -2.21
N LEU A 83 -3.37 -1.57 -3.49
CA LEU A 83 -2.02 -1.88 -3.94
C LEU A 83 -1.11 -0.66 -3.79
N PRO A 84 0.08 -0.80 -3.19
CA PRO A 84 1.06 0.28 -3.15
C PRO A 84 1.45 0.69 -4.59
N PRO A 85 1.80 1.97 -4.82
CA PRO A 85 2.23 2.40 -6.15
C PRO A 85 3.51 1.65 -6.57
N GLY A 86 3.45 0.91 -7.68
CA GLY A 86 4.60 0.22 -8.28
C GLY A 86 4.63 -1.31 -8.16
N VAL A 87 3.57 -1.94 -7.64
CA VAL A 87 3.29 -3.38 -7.90
C VAL A 87 2.50 -3.58 -9.19
#